data_AF-A0A533XE50-F1
#
_entry.id   AF-A0A533XE50-F1
#
_cell.length_a   1.000
_cell.length_b   1.000
_cell.length_c   1.000
_cell.angle_alpha   90.00
_cell.angle_beta   90.00
_cell.angle_gamma   90.00
#
_symmetry.space_group_name_H-M   'P 1'
#
loop_
_entity.id
_entity.type
_entity.pdbx_description
1 polymer ?
#
loop_
_entity_poly.entity_id
_entity_poly.type
_entity_poly.pdbx_seq_one_letter_code
_entity_poly.pdbx_strand_id
1 'polypeptide(L)'
;MRVGSQLVEVDLRPIGSVLPHEETITDLASKLSDQIRADGFQRDPIIVDRENHVVLDGMHRLRALKELGARHILCHLVDYSSPEIRLERWARLLTGVKRESLVEILKDSRIDRRVSLKEAIELVDGRSTPVAVLTSGSCFVASSSFKSLAETFELLRRLDEAFRAMGLKEDFIEEELVEEAIPNPGNVVILTPRVEKKEVIEAAKRGRLFPHKSTMHVIGIRAVGVNYPLSELQEEEPSHELRASKLEGARGSILDPPVTYFGRRYWEKLLVVREE
;
A
#
# COMPACT_ATOMS: atom_id res chain seq x y z
N MET A 1 5.70 -3.32 -22.93
CA MET A 1 4.36 -3.71 -23.41
C MET A 1 3.63 -2.51 -24.00
N ARG A 2 3.05 -2.63 -25.19
CA ARG A 2 2.31 -1.51 -25.83
C ARG A 2 0.88 -1.95 -26.12
N VAL A 3 -0.10 -1.18 -25.64
CA VAL A 3 -1.52 -1.39 -25.97
C VAL A 3 -2.10 -0.08 -26.49
N GLY A 4 -2.44 -0.05 -27.78
CA GLY A 4 -2.77 1.19 -28.49
C GLY A 4 -1.61 2.19 -28.50
N SER A 5 -1.87 3.43 -28.05
CA SER A 5 -0.84 4.47 -27.91
C SER A 5 -0.14 4.47 -26.55
N GLN A 6 -0.61 3.68 -25.58
CA GLN A 6 -0.06 3.68 -24.22
C GLN A 6 1.06 2.64 -24.08
N LEU A 7 2.17 3.07 -23.49
CA LEU A 7 3.35 2.24 -23.21
C LEU A 7 3.39 1.94 -21.72
N VAL A 8 3.37 0.66 -21.38
CA VAL A 8 3.66 0.17 -20.03
C VAL A 8 5.03 -0.48 -20.08
N GLU A 9 5.96 0.07 -19.31
CA GLU A 9 7.27 -0.54 -19.13
C GLU A 9 7.16 -1.65 -18.09
N VAL A 10 7.37 -2.88 -18.55
CA VAL A 10 7.42 -4.07 -17.71
C VAL A 10 8.77 -4.72 -17.95
N ASP A 11 9.46 -5.09 -16.89
CA ASP A 11 10.82 -5.60 -16.98
C ASP A 11 11.18 -6.48 -15.77
N LEU A 12 12.13 -7.41 -15.95
CA LEU A 12 12.65 -8.18 -14.81
C LEU A 12 13.75 -7.40 -14.09
N ARG A 13 13.66 -7.35 -12.76
CA ARG A 13 14.72 -6.80 -11.90
C ARG A 13 15.22 -7.86 -10.93
N PRO A 14 16.53 -7.90 -10.61
CA PRO A 14 17.02 -8.69 -9.50
C PRO A 14 16.23 -8.33 -8.22
N ILE A 15 15.76 -9.32 -7.49
CA ILE A 15 14.86 -9.11 -6.34
C ILE A 15 15.50 -8.26 -5.23
N GLY A 16 16.83 -8.32 -5.13
CA GLY A 16 17.62 -7.52 -4.19
C GLY A 16 17.86 -6.07 -4.64
N SER A 17 17.53 -5.72 -5.88
CA SER A 17 17.74 -4.37 -6.40
C SER A 17 16.61 -3.38 -6.06
N VAL A 18 15.46 -3.88 -5.58
CA VAL A 18 14.30 -3.06 -5.22
C VAL A 18 14.18 -2.83 -3.72
N LEU A 19 13.75 -1.64 -3.34
CA LEU A 19 13.71 -1.16 -1.97
C LEU A 19 12.25 -1.06 -1.48
N PRO A 20 11.81 -1.87 -0.50
CA PRO A 20 10.50 -1.69 0.11
C PRO A 20 10.48 -0.45 1.00
N HIS A 21 9.33 0.24 1.06
CA HIS A 21 9.11 1.33 2.03
C HIS A 21 8.03 1.01 3.08
N GLU A 22 7.28 -0.09 2.95
CA GLU A 22 6.32 -0.53 3.95
C GLU A 22 6.63 -1.92 4.49
N GLU A 23 6.20 -2.14 5.72
CA GLU A 23 6.10 -3.45 6.35
C GLU A 23 5.09 -4.35 5.63
N THR A 24 5.24 -5.66 5.83
CA THR A 24 4.29 -6.67 5.34
C THR A 24 3.65 -7.39 6.51
N ILE A 25 2.43 -7.87 6.32
CA ILE A 25 1.77 -8.78 7.24
C ILE A 25 2.20 -10.20 6.88
N THR A 26 2.86 -10.88 7.83
CA THR A 26 3.42 -12.23 7.62
C THR A 26 2.40 -13.22 7.10
N ASP A 27 1.20 -13.28 7.71
CA ASP A 27 0.16 -14.23 7.29
C ASP A 27 -0.34 -13.97 5.87
N LEU A 28 -0.43 -12.70 5.45
CA LEU A 28 -0.82 -12.34 4.08
C LEU A 28 0.28 -12.71 3.09
N ALA A 29 1.55 -12.46 3.43
CA ALA A 29 2.68 -12.85 2.60
C ALA A 29 2.78 -14.37 2.45
N SER A 30 2.59 -15.13 3.53
CA SER A 30 2.60 -16.60 3.50
C SER A 30 1.47 -17.17 2.65
N LYS A 31 0.23 -16.69 2.83
CA LYS A 31 -0.91 -17.11 1.98
C LYS A 31 -0.65 -16.83 0.51
N LEU A 32 -0.04 -15.68 0.22
CA LEU A 32 0.30 -15.30 -1.14
C LEU A 32 1.46 -16.13 -1.71
N SER A 33 2.43 -16.52 -0.88
CA SER A 33 3.50 -17.45 -1.25
C SER A 33 2.93 -18.82 -1.65
N ASP A 34 1.98 -19.35 -0.87
CA ASP A 34 1.30 -20.60 -1.21
C ASP A 34 0.49 -20.49 -2.50
N GLN A 35 -0.21 -19.37 -2.71
CA GLN A 35 -0.95 -19.12 -3.94
C GLN A 35 -0.03 -19.03 -5.15
N ILE A 36 1.06 -18.25 -5.09
CA ILE A 36 2.02 -18.11 -6.19
C ILE A 36 2.69 -19.46 -6.52
N ARG A 37 3.00 -20.27 -5.50
CA ARG A 37 3.53 -21.62 -5.70
C ARG A 37 2.52 -22.53 -6.41
N ALA A 38 1.25 -22.48 -6.02
CA ALA A 38 0.19 -23.27 -6.63
C ALA A 38 -0.11 -22.85 -8.08
N ASP A 39 -0.12 -21.53 -8.33
CA ASP A 39 -0.35 -20.97 -9.67
C ASP A 39 0.85 -21.21 -10.60
N GLY A 40 2.07 -21.20 -10.05
CA GLY A 40 3.31 -21.39 -10.82
C GLY A 40 3.81 -20.13 -11.53
N PHE A 41 3.19 -18.97 -11.27
CA PHE A 41 3.56 -17.70 -11.90
C PHE A 41 3.35 -16.49 -10.98
N GLN A 42 4.11 -15.43 -11.23
CA GLN A 42 3.82 -14.08 -10.75
C GLN A 42 2.76 -13.44 -11.67
N ARG A 43 1.50 -13.43 -11.23
CA ARG A 43 0.38 -12.87 -12.00
C ARG A 43 0.56 -11.40 -12.35
N ASP A 44 0.75 -10.58 -11.33
CA ASP A 44 0.77 -9.12 -11.45
C ASP A 44 2.20 -8.59 -11.21
N PRO A 45 2.74 -7.70 -12.06
CA PRO A 45 4.03 -7.05 -11.83
C PRO A 45 4.04 -6.23 -10.54
N ILE A 46 5.18 -6.20 -9.84
CA ILE A 46 5.42 -5.28 -8.71
C ILE A 46 5.65 -3.89 -9.29
N ILE A 47 4.97 -2.86 -8.78
CA ILE A 47 5.15 -1.50 -9.29
C ILE A 47 6.38 -0.89 -8.62
N VAL A 48 7.34 -0.42 -9.42
CA VAL A 48 8.62 0.07 -8.92
C VAL A 48 8.96 1.41 -9.58
N ASP A 49 9.40 2.37 -8.77
CA ASP A 49 10.02 3.59 -9.26
C ASP A 49 11.32 3.25 -10.00
N ARG A 50 11.38 3.58 -11.29
CA ARG A 50 12.54 3.26 -12.15
C ARG A 50 13.82 3.89 -11.63
N GLU A 51 13.75 5.12 -11.14
CA GLU A 51 14.93 5.91 -10.77
C GLU A 51 15.46 5.54 -9.38
N ASN A 52 14.57 5.43 -8.39
CA ASN A 52 14.97 5.19 -7.00
C ASN A 52 14.86 3.72 -6.57
N HIS A 53 14.39 2.84 -7.45
CA HIS A 53 14.14 1.42 -7.20
C HIS A 53 13.15 1.13 -6.06
N VAL A 54 12.31 2.09 -5.71
CA VAL A 54 11.36 1.97 -4.59
C VAL A 54 10.12 1.20 -5.04
N VAL A 55 9.72 0.22 -4.25
CA VAL A 55 8.50 -0.55 -4.48
C VAL A 55 7.30 0.33 -4.14
N LEU A 56 6.45 0.68 -5.10
CA LEU A 56 5.26 1.52 -4.88
C LEU A 56 4.01 0.70 -4.56
N ASP A 57 3.88 -0.50 -5.15
CA ASP A 57 2.78 -1.42 -4.87
C ASP A 57 3.25 -2.87 -5.06
N GLY A 58 2.94 -3.75 -4.11
CA GLY A 58 3.28 -5.17 -4.16
C GLY A 58 4.24 -5.66 -3.08
N MET A 59 4.30 -5.02 -1.91
CA MET A 59 5.19 -5.40 -0.80
C MET A 59 5.00 -6.86 -0.36
N HIS A 60 3.75 -7.31 -0.21
CA HIS A 60 3.45 -8.70 0.11
C HIS A 60 3.87 -9.66 -1.02
N ARG A 61 3.70 -9.26 -2.29
CA ARG A 61 4.17 -10.04 -3.45
C ARG A 61 5.69 -10.15 -3.46
N LEU A 62 6.39 -9.05 -3.20
CA LEU A 62 7.85 -9.04 -3.08
C LEU A 62 8.32 -10.00 -1.99
N ARG A 63 7.70 -9.94 -0.81
CA ARG A 63 8.04 -10.84 0.29
C ARG A 63 7.76 -12.31 -0.05
N ALA A 64 6.59 -12.61 -0.60
CA ALA A 64 6.22 -13.96 -1.03
C ALA A 64 7.22 -14.52 -2.05
N LEU A 65 7.60 -13.73 -3.06
CA LEU A 65 8.60 -14.14 -4.06
C LEU A 65 9.99 -14.36 -3.44
N LYS A 66 10.41 -13.55 -2.47
CA LYS A 66 11.64 -13.79 -1.69
C LYS A 66 11.57 -15.12 -0.94
N GLU A 67 10.46 -15.41 -0.28
CA GLU A 67 10.24 -16.67 0.45
C GLU A 67 10.22 -17.89 -0.48
N LEU A 68 9.80 -17.71 -1.74
CA LEU A 68 9.84 -18.73 -2.78
C LEU A 68 11.22 -18.89 -3.45
N GLY A 69 12.24 -18.14 -3.03
CA GLY A 69 13.58 -18.21 -3.60
C GLY A 69 13.70 -17.60 -5.00
N ALA A 70 12.77 -16.73 -5.39
CA ALA A 70 12.91 -15.97 -6.62
C ALA A 70 14.15 -15.08 -6.54
N ARG A 71 14.99 -15.11 -7.58
CA ARG A 71 16.16 -14.25 -7.75
C ARG A 71 15.82 -12.98 -8.52
N HIS A 72 14.78 -13.04 -9.33
CA HIS A 72 14.24 -11.96 -10.13
C HIS A 72 12.76 -11.73 -9.82
N ILE A 73 12.26 -10.55 -10.17
CA ILE A 73 10.84 -10.20 -10.07
C ILE A 73 10.41 -9.49 -11.34
N LEU A 74 9.18 -9.73 -11.76
CA LEU A 74 8.53 -8.93 -12.79
C LEU A 74 8.10 -7.58 -12.19
N CYS A 75 8.61 -6.50 -12.75
CA CYS A 75 8.31 -5.15 -12.33
C CYS A 75 7.54 -4.40 -13.41
N HIS A 76 6.54 -3.61 -13.02
CA HIS A 76 6.06 -2.49 -13.81
C HIS A 76 6.83 -1.25 -13.38
N LEU A 77 7.69 -0.75 -14.27
CA LEU A 77 8.54 0.39 -14.00
C LEU A 77 7.81 1.69 -14.35
N VAL A 78 7.84 2.63 -13.40
CA VAL A 78 7.18 3.93 -13.55
C VAL A 78 8.14 5.06 -13.17
N ASP A 79 7.89 6.24 -13.71
CA ASP A 79 8.55 7.47 -13.23
C ASP A 79 7.74 8.00 -12.04
N TYR A 80 8.22 7.76 -10.81
CA TYR A 80 7.49 8.17 -9.61
C TYR A 80 7.37 9.69 -9.46
N SER A 81 8.24 10.47 -10.12
CA SER A 81 8.16 11.93 -10.12
C SER A 81 6.99 12.46 -10.95
N SER A 82 6.46 11.64 -11.86
CA SER A 82 5.33 12.01 -12.73
C SER A 82 4.11 12.50 -11.93
N PRO A 83 3.48 13.62 -12.34
CA PRO A 83 2.27 14.12 -11.69
C PRO A 83 1.07 13.20 -11.87
N GLU A 84 1.09 12.29 -12.85
CA GLU A 84 0.05 11.28 -13.07
C GLU A 84 -0.01 10.23 -11.95
N ILE A 85 1.08 10.09 -11.17
CA ILE A 85 1.11 9.22 -10.00
C ILE A 85 0.72 10.03 -8.77
N ARG A 86 -0.43 9.72 -8.19
CA ARG A 86 -0.88 10.34 -6.94
C ARG A 86 -0.51 9.45 -5.77
N LEU A 87 -0.09 10.10 -4.68
CA LEU A 87 0.15 9.46 -3.39
C LEU A 87 -0.96 9.91 -2.45
N GLU A 88 -1.89 9.01 -2.20
CA GLU A 88 -2.98 9.17 -1.25
C GLU A 88 -2.65 8.44 0.06
N ARG A 89 -3.52 8.57 1.05
CA ARG A 89 -3.43 7.82 2.31
C ARG A 89 -4.59 6.84 2.45
N TRP A 90 -4.34 5.73 3.15
CA TRP A 90 -5.41 4.92 3.70
C TRP A 90 -5.87 5.52 5.04
N ALA A 91 -7.17 5.47 5.29
CA ALA A 91 -7.73 5.71 6.60
C ALA A 91 -7.88 4.35 7.31
N ARG A 92 -7.30 4.22 8.51
CA ARG A 92 -7.47 3.01 9.32
C ARG A 92 -8.87 3.00 9.89
N LEU A 93 -9.57 1.89 9.75
CA LEU A 93 -10.91 1.70 10.28
C LEU A 93 -10.89 0.54 11.29
N LEU A 94 -11.36 0.82 12.49
CA LEU A 94 -11.71 -0.20 13.47
C LEU A 94 -13.22 -0.23 13.60
N THR A 95 -13.79 -1.43 13.72
CA THR A 95 -15.24 -1.62 13.86
C THR A 95 -15.56 -2.33 15.18
N GLY A 96 -16.74 -2.07 15.74
CA GLY A 96 -17.18 -2.69 17.00
C GLY A 96 -16.40 -2.24 18.25
N VAL A 97 -15.72 -1.10 18.20
CA VAL A 97 -14.93 -0.57 19.32
C VAL A 97 -15.86 -0.06 20.43
N LYS A 98 -15.66 -0.55 21.65
CA LYS A 98 -16.37 -0.04 22.84
C LYS A 98 -15.77 1.30 23.29
N ARG A 99 -16.63 2.21 23.72
CA ARG A 99 -16.21 3.58 24.11
C ARG A 99 -15.19 3.57 25.25
N GLU A 100 -15.42 2.75 26.26
CA GLU A 100 -14.61 2.69 27.48
C GLU A 100 -13.18 2.25 27.13
N SER A 101 -13.07 1.22 26.31
CA SER A 101 -11.81 0.70 25.77
C SER A 101 -11.05 1.72 24.94
N LEU A 102 -11.76 2.46 24.07
CA LEU A 102 -11.14 3.50 23.27
C LEU A 102 -10.57 4.61 24.16
N VAL A 103 -11.33 5.08 25.15
CA VAL A 103 -10.90 6.16 26.05
C VAL A 103 -9.61 5.80 26.79
N GLU A 104 -9.48 4.56 27.26
CA GLU A 104 -8.28 4.07 27.93
C GLU A 104 -7.05 4.12 27.00
N ILE A 105 -7.15 3.53 25.80
CA ILE A 105 -6.06 3.53 24.81
C ILE A 105 -5.65 4.95 24.41
N LEU A 106 -6.63 5.82 24.16
CA LEU A 106 -6.38 7.19 23.75
C LEU A 106 -5.67 7.97 24.86
N LYS A 107 -6.08 7.78 26.12
CA LYS A 107 -5.43 8.42 27.27
C LYS A 107 -3.98 7.97 27.43
N ASP A 108 -3.72 6.66 27.37
CA ASP A 108 -2.37 6.10 27.49
C ASP A 108 -1.46 6.56 26.34
N SER A 109 -2.06 6.79 25.17
CA SER A 109 -1.39 7.29 23.97
C SER A 109 -1.29 8.82 23.90
N ARG A 110 -1.81 9.55 24.91
CA ARG A 110 -1.88 11.03 24.95
C ARG A 110 -2.62 11.64 23.75
N ILE A 111 -3.70 10.98 23.33
CA ILE A 111 -4.65 11.39 22.29
C ILE A 111 -5.95 11.84 22.98
N ASP A 112 -5.86 12.92 23.75
CA ASP A 112 -6.91 13.36 24.68
C ASP A 112 -7.48 14.75 24.35
N ARG A 113 -6.91 15.47 23.37
CA ARG A 113 -7.43 16.77 22.95
C ARG A 113 -8.65 16.58 22.05
N ARG A 114 -9.83 16.87 22.60
CA ARG A 114 -11.11 16.82 21.87
C ARG A 114 -11.24 18.02 20.93
N VAL A 115 -11.59 17.76 19.67
CA VAL A 115 -11.73 18.75 18.59
C VAL A 115 -12.94 18.41 17.71
N SER A 116 -13.34 19.35 16.84
CA SER A 116 -14.33 19.05 15.79
C SER A 116 -13.74 18.14 14.70
N LEU A 117 -14.60 17.48 13.89
CA LEU A 117 -14.15 16.66 12.75
C LEU A 117 -13.30 17.49 11.77
N LYS A 118 -13.79 18.66 11.39
CA LYS A 118 -13.09 19.59 10.49
C LYS A 118 -11.72 19.96 11.04
N GLU A 119 -11.67 20.35 12.31
CA GLU A 119 -10.42 20.74 12.97
C GLU A 119 -9.44 19.56 13.08
N ALA A 120 -9.92 18.34 13.37
CA ALA A 120 -9.07 17.14 13.43
C ALA A 120 -8.37 16.88 12.09
N ILE A 121 -9.11 16.98 10.98
CA ILE A 121 -8.60 16.82 9.62
C ILE A 121 -7.59 17.93 9.28
N GLU A 122 -7.94 19.19 9.55
CA GLU A 122 -7.05 20.35 9.31
C GLU A 122 -5.72 20.21 10.09
N LEU A 123 -5.77 19.76 11.35
CA LEU A 123 -4.60 19.58 12.19
C LEU A 123 -3.69 18.45 11.71
N VAL A 124 -4.24 17.32 11.28
CA VAL A 124 -3.44 16.17 10.83
C VAL A 124 -2.86 16.41 9.44
N ASP A 125 -3.63 17.03 8.53
CA ASP A 125 -3.17 17.38 7.18
C ASP A 125 -2.15 18.51 7.22
N GLY A 126 -2.35 19.49 8.10
CA GLY A 126 -1.41 20.57 8.38
C GLY A 126 -0.19 20.15 9.20
N ARG A 127 0.02 18.84 9.47
CA ARG A 127 1.14 18.32 10.28
C ARG A 127 1.29 19.06 11.62
N SER A 128 0.18 19.42 12.24
CA SER A 128 0.16 20.03 13.59
C SER A 128 0.01 18.96 14.67
N THR A 129 -0.57 17.80 14.32
CA THR A 129 -0.69 16.64 15.21
C THR A 129 -0.21 15.37 14.48
N PRO A 130 0.42 14.40 15.16
CA PRO A 130 0.84 13.14 14.56
C PRO A 130 -0.30 12.21 14.17
N VAL A 131 -1.49 12.37 14.75
CA VAL A 131 -2.63 11.48 14.53
C VAL A 131 -3.94 12.18 14.85
N ALA A 132 -4.98 11.87 14.08
CA ALA A 132 -6.37 12.21 14.38
C ALA A 132 -7.20 10.93 14.50
N VAL A 133 -8.01 10.83 15.54
CA VAL A 133 -8.92 9.72 15.82
C VAL A 133 -10.35 10.25 15.73
N LEU A 134 -11.12 9.74 14.79
CA LEU A 134 -12.44 10.20 14.43
C LEU A 134 -13.48 9.15 14.83
N THR A 135 -14.57 9.58 15.45
CA THR A 135 -15.68 8.72 15.89
C THR A 135 -17.01 9.40 15.63
N SER A 136 -18.13 8.66 15.69
CA SER A 136 -19.47 9.22 15.48
C SER A 136 -19.84 10.38 16.40
N GLY A 137 -19.21 10.48 17.57
CA GLY A 137 -19.52 11.51 18.57
C GLY A 137 -18.44 12.58 18.74
N SER A 138 -17.16 12.23 18.75
CA SER A 138 -16.08 13.17 19.03
C SER A 138 -14.78 12.77 18.36
N CYS A 139 -14.02 13.78 17.95
CA CYS A 139 -12.70 13.59 17.39
C CYS A 139 -11.64 13.95 18.43
N PHE A 140 -10.52 13.24 18.38
CA PHE A 140 -9.41 13.39 19.30
C PHE A 140 -8.11 13.50 18.52
N VAL A 141 -7.21 14.36 18.97
CA VAL A 141 -5.87 14.52 18.43
C VAL A 141 -4.85 14.39 19.54
N ALA A 142 -3.60 14.04 19.19
CA ALA A 142 -2.54 14.00 20.17
C ALA A 142 -2.30 15.37 20.80
N SER A 143 -2.07 15.42 22.12
CA SER A 143 -1.70 16.67 22.80
C SER A 143 -0.26 17.08 22.51
N SER A 144 0.58 16.18 22.00
CA SER A 144 1.89 16.52 21.41
C SER A 144 1.77 17.03 19.97
N SER A 145 2.62 17.98 19.61
CA SER A 145 2.77 18.40 18.21
C SER A 145 3.41 17.30 17.37
N PHE A 146 3.14 17.29 16.06
CA PHE A 146 3.89 16.48 15.12
C PHE A 146 5.37 16.88 15.12
N LYS A 147 6.26 15.89 15.00
CA LYS A 147 7.71 16.11 14.85
C LYS A 147 8.29 15.44 13.61
N SER A 148 7.89 14.20 13.36
CA SER A 148 8.32 13.44 12.19
C SER A 148 7.37 12.27 11.92
N LEU A 149 7.36 11.77 10.67
CA LEU A 149 6.64 10.55 10.32
C LEU A 149 7.15 9.34 11.11
N ALA A 150 8.43 9.29 11.47
CA ALA A 150 8.98 8.22 12.29
C ALA A 150 8.30 8.16 13.67
N GLU A 151 8.20 9.29 14.38
CA GLU A 151 7.49 9.35 15.67
C GLU A 151 6.00 9.03 15.51
N THR A 152 5.35 9.53 14.45
CA THR A 152 3.96 9.18 14.13
C THR A 152 3.79 7.68 13.95
N PHE A 153 4.67 7.02 13.21
CA PHE A 153 4.55 5.60 12.92
C PHE A 153 4.91 4.71 14.12
N GLU A 154 5.80 5.14 15.01
CA GLU A 154 5.98 4.46 16.31
C GLU A 154 4.75 4.60 17.21
N LEU A 155 4.06 5.74 17.20
CA LEU A 155 2.78 5.89 17.88
C LEU A 155 1.72 4.94 17.25
N LEU A 156 1.66 4.89 15.93
CA LEU A 156 0.71 4.07 15.20
C LEU A 156 0.90 2.57 15.46
N ARG A 157 2.14 2.09 15.50
CA ARG A 157 2.43 0.68 15.85
C ARG A 157 1.94 0.32 17.25
N ARG A 158 2.17 1.20 18.23
CA ARG A 158 1.68 0.98 19.61
C ARG A 158 0.15 0.96 19.67
N LEU A 159 -0.51 1.81 18.89
CA LEU A 159 -1.97 1.79 18.77
C LEU A 159 -2.45 0.48 18.14
N ASP A 160 -1.87 0.06 17.01
CA ASP A 160 -2.21 -1.19 16.33
C ASP A 160 -2.02 -2.40 17.26
N GLU A 161 -0.93 -2.45 18.03
CA GLU A 161 -0.67 -3.47 19.05
C GLU A 161 -1.74 -3.49 20.15
N ALA A 162 -2.09 -2.31 20.68
CA ALA A 162 -3.12 -2.19 21.70
C ALA A 162 -4.50 -2.67 21.20
N PHE A 163 -4.89 -2.29 19.97
CA PHE A 163 -6.15 -2.75 19.39
C PHE A 163 -6.17 -4.27 19.14
N ARG A 164 -5.07 -4.83 18.64
CA ARG A 164 -4.94 -6.28 18.46
C ARG A 164 -5.02 -7.04 19.78
N ALA A 165 -4.42 -6.54 20.84
CA ALA A 165 -4.49 -7.15 22.18
C ALA A 165 -5.94 -7.21 22.71
N MET A 166 -6.83 -6.36 22.21
CA MET A 166 -8.26 -6.37 22.53
C MET A 166 -9.10 -7.25 21.59
N GLY A 167 -8.48 -7.93 20.62
CA GLY A 167 -9.17 -8.71 19.60
C GLY A 167 -9.91 -7.85 18.56
N LEU A 168 -9.59 -6.56 18.47
CA LEU A 168 -10.12 -5.69 17.41
C LEU A 168 -9.35 -5.95 16.13
N LYS A 169 -10.08 -5.99 15.01
CA LYS A 169 -9.50 -6.15 13.69
C LYS A 169 -9.47 -4.79 13.00
N GLU A 170 -8.28 -4.37 12.57
CA GLU A 170 -8.13 -3.23 11.68
C GLU A 170 -8.52 -3.56 10.24
N ASP A 171 -9.16 -2.60 9.60
CA ASP A 171 -9.38 -2.53 8.15
C ASP A 171 -8.86 -1.18 7.63
N PHE A 172 -8.85 -1.02 6.32
CA PHE A 172 -8.35 0.19 5.66
C PHE A 172 -9.35 0.63 4.60
N ILE A 173 -9.85 1.85 4.76
CA ILE A 173 -10.75 2.47 3.81
C ILE A 173 -10.07 3.62 3.10
N GLU A 174 -10.57 3.94 1.93
CA GLU A 174 -10.16 5.14 1.20
C GLU A 174 -10.68 6.37 1.93
N GLU A 175 -9.95 7.47 1.80
CA GLU A 175 -10.27 8.68 2.56
C GLU A 175 -11.65 9.26 2.23
N GLU A 176 -12.12 9.09 0.99
CA GLU A 176 -13.48 9.50 0.58
C GLU A 176 -14.60 8.78 1.34
N LEU A 177 -14.33 7.58 1.88
CA LEU A 177 -15.31 6.79 2.63
C LEU A 177 -15.33 7.13 4.13
N VAL A 178 -14.48 8.05 4.59
CA VAL A 178 -14.37 8.41 6.01
C VAL A 178 -15.66 9.04 6.53
N GLU A 179 -16.27 9.94 5.76
CA GLU A 179 -17.53 10.60 6.16
C GLU A 179 -18.70 9.62 6.25
N GLU A 180 -18.69 8.56 5.44
CA GLU A 180 -19.69 7.48 5.48
C GLU A 180 -19.44 6.49 6.63
N ALA A 181 -18.18 6.27 6.99
CA ALA A 181 -17.78 5.32 8.01
C ALA A 181 -18.01 5.84 9.44
N ILE A 182 -17.74 7.13 9.68
CA ILE A 182 -17.78 7.76 11.01
C ILE A 182 -19.14 7.69 11.71
N PRO A 183 -20.30 7.91 11.04
CA PRO A 183 -21.61 7.92 11.71
C PRO A 183 -21.98 6.61 12.40
N ASN A 184 -21.41 5.48 11.98
CA ASN A 184 -21.72 4.17 12.57
C ASN A 184 -21.16 4.05 13.99
N PRO A 185 -22.01 3.79 15.01
CA PRO A 185 -21.54 3.58 16.37
C PRO A 185 -20.55 2.41 16.46
N GLY A 186 -19.42 2.63 17.13
CA GLY A 186 -18.35 1.63 17.26
C GLY A 186 -17.32 1.66 16.13
N ASN A 187 -17.53 2.47 15.09
CA ASN A 187 -16.47 2.77 14.13
C ASN A 187 -15.51 3.81 14.71
N VAL A 188 -14.22 3.55 14.53
CA VAL A 188 -13.13 4.47 14.85
C VAL A 188 -12.25 4.57 13.62
N VAL A 189 -12.09 5.80 13.11
CA VAL A 189 -11.19 6.08 11.99
C VAL A 189 -9.93 6.74 12.52
N ILE A 190 -8.76 6.26 12.10
CA ILE A 190 -7.47 6.84 12.47
C ILE A 190 -6.78 7.37 11.21
N LEU A 191 -6.46 8.66 11.23
CA LEU A 191 -5.72 9.35 10.18
C LEU A 191 -4.34 9.75 10.69
N THR A 192 -3.34 9.56 9.83
CA THR A 192 -1.99 10.13 10.02
C THR A 192 -1.76 11.25 9.00
N PRO A 193 -0.75 12.12 9.21
CA PRO A 193 -0.36 13.10 8.23
C PRO A 193 -0.10 12.48 6.87
N ARG A 194 -0.40 13.22 5.81
CA ARG A 194 -0.10 12.79 4.44
C ARG A 194 1.40 12.60 4.29
N VAL A 195 1.78 11.46 3.69
CA VAL A 195 3.16 11.16 3.32
C VAL A 195 3.44 11.80 1.96
N GLU A 196 4.62 12.37 1.79
CA GLU A 196 5.10 12.89 0.50
C GLU A 196 5.95 11.84 -0.23
N LYS A 197 5.99 11.90 -1.57
CA LYS A 197 6.81 10.99 -2.40
C LYS A 197 8.28 10.98 -1.99
N LYS A 198 8.84 12.15 -1.62
CA LYS A 198 10.23 12.25 -1.15
C LYS A 198 10.46 11.47 0.14
N GLU A 199 9.48 11.44 1.04
CA GLU A 199 9.57 10.72 2.32
C GLU A 199 9.48 9.21 2.10
N VAL A 200 8.67 8.75 1.13
CA VAL A 200 8.66 7.36 0.66
C VAL A 200 10.05 6.93 0.17
N ILE A 201 10.67 7.76 -0.69
CA ILE A 201 12.00 7.49 -1.23
C ILE A 201 13.07 7.46 -0.12
N GLU A 202 13.05 8.44 0.78
CA GLU A 202 13.97 8.50 1.91
C GLU A 202 13.83 7.29 2.85
N ALA A 203 12.60 6.89 3.14
CA ALA A 203 12.31 5.74 3.98
C ALA A 203 12.87 4.44 3.38
N ALA A 204 12.61 4.20 2.10
CA ALA A 204 13.12 3.05 1.36
C ALA A 204 14.67 3.02 1.35
N LYS A 205 15.32 4.14 1.01
CA LYS A 205 16.79 4.25 0.96
C LYS A 205 17.44 4.06 2.33
N ARG A 206 16.78 4.46 3.42
CA ARG A 206 17.27 4.29 4.79
C ARG A 206 16.90 2.93 5.41
N GLY A 207 16.11 2.10 4.72
CA GLY A 207 15.59 0.84 5.27
C GLY A 207 14.64 1.04 6.46
N ARG A 208 14.03 2.23 6.61
CA ARG A 208 13.09 2.56 7.69
C ARG A 208 11.67 2.40 7.17
N LEU A 209 11.13 1.20 7.33
CA LEU A 209 9.81 0.87 6.79
C LEU A 209 8.70 1.61 7.55
N PHE A 210 7.69 2.04 6.79
CA PHE A 210 6.42 2.51 7.32
C PHE A 210 5.55 1.32 7.74
N PRO A 211 4.60 1.52 8.66
CA PRO A 211 3.57 0.53 8.94
C PRO A 211 2.86 0.13 7.65
N HIS A 212 2.41 -1.11 7.57
CA HIS A 212 1.63 -1.57 6.43
C HIS A 212 0.46 -0.61 6.14
N LYS A 213 0.15 -0.42 4.85
CA LYS A 213 -0.97 0.43 4.40
C LYS A 213 -0.83 1.89 4.85
N SER A 214 0.40 2.42 4.87
CA SER A 214 0.63 3.85 5.16
C SER A 214 0.50 4.72 3.92
N THR A 215 0.63 4.14 2.74
CA THR A 215 0.61 4.82 1.44
C THR A 215 -0.38 4.15 0.49
N MET A 216 -1.02 4.96 -0.35
CA MET A 216 -1.90 4.51 -1.41
C MET A 216 -1.51 5.17 -2.73
N HIS A 217 -0.77 4.45 -3.56
CA HIS A 217 -0.38 4.94 -4.88
C HIS A 217 -1.48 4.66 -5.90
N VAL A 218 -1.88 5.70 -6.63
CA VAL A 218 -2.69 5.60 -7.84
C VAL A 218 -1.77 5.87 -9.02
N ILE A 219 -1.50 4.86 -9.84
CA ILE A 219 -0.58 4.88 -10.98
C ILE A 219 -1.40 5.14 -12.25
N GLY A 220 -0.99 6.02 -13.17
CA GLY A 220 -1.83 6.38 -14.33
C GLY A 220 -2.38 5.18 -15.13
N ILE A 221 -1.58 4.13 -15.29
CA ILE A 221 -2.00 2.84 -15.83
C ILE A 221 -1.29 1.70 -15.09
N ARG A 222 -2.01 0.63 -14.75
CA ARG A 222 -1.46 -0.58 -14.10
C ARG A 222 -1.61 -1.79 -14.99
N ALA A 223 -0.52 -2.50 -15.26
CA ALA A 223 -0.56 -3.83 -15.86
C ALA A 223 -0.95 -4.90 -14.84
N VAL A 224 -1.86 -5.79 -15.24
CA VAL A 224 -2.33 -6.94 -14.46
C VAL A 224 -2.44 -8.17 -15.35
N GLY A 225 -2.31 -9.36 -14.77
CA GLY A 225 -2.45 -10.63 -15.49
C GLY A 225 -1.33 -10.94 -16.49
N VAL A 226 -0.09 -10.53 -16.21
CA VAL A 226 1.07 -10.83 -17.06
C VAL A 226 1.54 -12.28 -16.92
N ASN A 227 1.30 -12.91 -15.76
CA ASN A 227 1.54 -14.34 -15.50
C ASN A 227 2.97 -14.81 -15.82
N TYR A 228 3.98 -14.12 -15.30
CA TYR A 228 5.37 -14.50 -15.57
C TYR A 228 5.78 -15.74 -14.76
N PRO A 229 6.31 -16.82 -15.37
CA PRO A 229 6.55 -18.07 -14.65
C PRO A 229 7.50 -17.95 -13.46
N LEU A 230 7.12 -18.57 -12.35
CA LEU A 230 7.92 -18.57 -11.12
C LEU A 230 9.25 -19.29 -11.32
N SER A 231 9.28 -20.37 -12.11
CA SER A 231 10.50 -21.13 -12.40
C SER A 231 11.59 -20.26 -13.01
N GLU A 232 11.22 -19.39 -13.96
CA GLU A 232 12.16 -18.45 -14.59
C GLU A 232 12.62 -17.36 -13.61
N LEU A 233 11.74 -16.91 -12.70
CA LEU A 233 12.12 -15.94 -11.67
C LEU A 233 13.14 -16.51 -10.66
N GLN A 234 13.24 -17.84 -10.53
CA GLN A 234 14.20 -18.53 -9.66
C GLN A 234 15.55 -18.79 -10.33
N GLU A 235 15.67 -18.61 -11.65
CA GLU A 235 16.91 -18.78 -12.40
C GLU A 235 17.93 -17.68 -12.06
N GLU A 236 19.22 -18.02 -12.18
CA GLU A 236 20.33 -17.09 -11.99
C GLU A 236 20.37 -16.01 -13.05
N GLU A 237 20.13 -16.40 -14.30
CA GLU A 237 20.04 -15.52 -15.45
C GLU A 237 18.80 -15.92 -16.26
N PRO A 238 17.67 -15.20 -16.10
CA PRO A 238 16.47 -15.47 -16.86
C PRO A 238 16.74 -15.27 -18.36
N SER A 239 16.28 -16.20 -19.19
CA SER A 239 16.47 -16.12 -20.65
C SER A 239 16.00 -14.79 -21.23
N HIS A 240 16.92 -14.02 -21.80
CA HIS A 240 16.64 -12.71 -22.41
C HIS A 240 15.65 -12.81 -23.58
N GLU A 241 15.78 -13.84 -24.42
CA GLU A 241 14.88 -14.06 -25.57
C GLU A 241 13.47 -14.45 -25.12
N LEU A 242 13.35 -15.31 -24.12
CA LEU A 242 12.06 -15.73 -23.56
C LEU A 242 11.35 -14.55 -22.87
N ARG A 243 12.10 -13.75 -22.09
CA ARG A 243 11.65 -12.49 -21.48
C ARG A 243 11.13 -11.51 -22.52
N ALA A 244 11.90 -11.25 -23.58
CA ALA A 244 11.49 -10.32 -24.64
C ALA A 244 10.24 -10.82 -25.35
N SER A 245 10.20 -12.09 -25.76
CA SER A 245 9.05 -12.65 -26.48
C SER A 245 7.73 -12.57 -25.67
N LYS A 246 7.76 -12.85 -24.36
CA LYS A 246 6.57 -12.77 -23.49
C LYS A 246 6.13 -11.33 -23.23
N LEU A 247 7.06 -10.40 -23.08
CA LEU A 247 6.75 -8.99 -22.79
C LEU A 247 6.41 -8.17 -24.04
N GLU A 248 6.90 -8.57 -25.21
CA GLU A 248 6.63 -7.92 -26.49
C GLU A 248 5.39 -8.49 -27.19
N GLY A 249 5.14 -9.80 -27.05
CA GLY A 249 3.97 -10.47 -27.62
C GLY A 249 2.67 -10.27 -26.84
N ALA A 250 2.76 -9.87 -25.57
CA ALA A 250 1.60 -9.71 -24.70
C ALA A 250 0.66 -8.59 -25.19
N ARG A 251 -0.55 -8.99 -25.57
CA ARG A 251 -1.66 -8.11 -25.92
C ARG A 251 -2.57 -7.91 -24.70
N GLY A 252 -3.33 -6.82 -24.70
CA GLY A 252 -4.24 -6.56 -23.59
C GLY A 252 -5.39 -5.63 -23.95
N SER A 253 -6.31 -5.51 -23.02
CA SER A 253 -7.42 -4.56 -23.07
C SER A 253 -7.30 -3.54 -21.94
N ILE A 254 -7.67 -2.29 -22.23
CA ILE A 254 -7.74 -1.24 -21.20
C ILE A 254 -9.13 -1.28 -20.56
N LEU A 255 -9.18 -1.27 -19.24
CA LEU A 255 -10.39 -0.99 -18.47
C LEU A 255 -10.26 0.38 -17.81
N ASP A 256 -11.25 1.24 -18.01
CA ASP A 256 -11.28 2.58 -17.41
C ASP A 256 -11.76 2.55 -15.95
N PRO A 257 -11.20 3.40 -15.07
CA PRO A 257 -11.60 3.46 -13.67
C PRO A 257 -12.95 4.21 -13.48
N PRO A 258 -13.67 3.96 -12.37
CA PRO A 258 -13.38 2.95 -11.35
C PRO A 258 -13.71 1.54 -11.87
N VAL A 259 -12.80 0.59 -11.65
CA VAL A 259 -12.96 -0.80 -12.11
C VAL A 259 -12.68 -1.78 -10.99
N THR A 260 -13.47 -2.85 -10.90
CA THR A 260 -13.20 -3.98 -10.01
C THR A 260 -12.61 -5.14 -10.81
N TYR A 261 -11.45 -5.63 -10.41
CA TYR A 261 -10.76 -6.75 -11.05
C TYR A 261 -10.25 -7.72 -9.98
N PHE A 262 -10.67 -8.99 -10.05
CA PHE A 262 -10.41 -10.01 -9.03
C PHE A 262 -10.73 -9.56 -7.59
N GLY A 263 -11.87 -8.88 -7.41
CA GLY A 263 -12.36 -8.42 -6.10
C GLY A 263 -11.63 -7.19 -5.53
N ARG A 264 -10.62 -6.64 -6.23
CA ARG A 264 -9.96 -5.37 -5.87
C ARG A 264 -10.52 -4.24 -6.73
N ARG A 265 -10.85 -3.12 -6.10
CA ARG A 265 -11.20 -1.86 -6.77
C ARG A 265 -9.94 -1.09 -7.16
N TYR A 266 -9.96 -0.48 -8.34
CA TYR A 266 -8.88 0.32 -8.89
C TYR A 266 -9.42 1.67 -9.37
N TRP A 267 -8.64 2.71 -9.08
CA TRP A 267 -8.91 4.12 -9.45
C TRP A 267 -8.06 4.60 -10.63
N GLU A 268 -7.30 3.66 -11.19
CA GLU A 268 -6.40 3.81 -12.32
C GLU A 268 -6.88 2.95 -13.48
N LYS A 269 -6.40 3.27 -14.68
CA LYS A 269 -6.61 2.41 -15.85
C LYS A 269 -5.93 1.07 -15.63
N LEU A 270 -6.63 -0.01 -15.94
CA LEU A 270 -6.03 -1.34 -15.93
C LEU A 270 -5.71 -1.78 -17.35
N LEU A 271 -4.43 -2.06 -17.59
CA LEU A 271 -4.02 -2.87 -18.72
C LEU A 271 -4.14 -4.35 -18.32
N VAL A 272 -5.23 -4.99 -18.72
CA VAL A 272 -5.43 -6.42 -18.52
C VAL A 272 -4.75 -7.15 -19.67
N VAL A 273 -3.67 -7.85 -19.34
CA VAL A 273 -2.91 -8.66 -20.28
C VAL A 273 -3.63 -9.99 -20.50
N ARG A 274 -3.72 -10.40 -21.76
CA ARG A 274 -4.32 -11.69 -22.14
C ARG A 274 -3.20 -12.60 -22.60
N GLU A 275 -3.20 -13.83 -22.09
CA GLU A 275 -2.50 -14.94 -22.74
C GLU A 275 -3.31 -15.30 -24.01
N GLU A 276 -2.64 -15.36 -25.16
CA GLU A 276 -3.18 -15.99 -26.38
C GLU A 276 -2.95 -17.51 -26.32
#